data_AF-A0A922MLG9-F1
#
_entry.id   AF-A0A922MLG9-F1
#
_cell.length_a   1.000
_cell.length_b   1.000
_cell.length_c   1.000
_cell.angle_alpha   90.00
_cell.angle_beta   90.00
_cell.angle_gamma   90.00
#
_symmetry.space_group_name_H-M   'P 1'
#
loop_
_entity.id
_entity.type
_entity.pdbx_description
1 polymer ?
#
loop_
_entity_poly.entity_id
_entity_poly.type
_entity_poly.pdbx_seq_one_letter_code
_entity_poly.pdbx_strand_id
1 'polypeptide(L)'
;MSKPTKDRRRSRQEEYTDCQDDCDVRKRDGKMLQMTAELIPSFSGRDDTYPATQWIGEVESNAEIFEWTPLQQLLIAKRALTGTAQLWLRTERPHKTWEELKAAPTP
;
A
#
# COMPACT_ATOMS: atom_id res chain seq x y z
N MET A 1 17.82 47.58 41.79
CA MET A 1 18.46 46.81 40.71
C MET A 1 18.84 45.44 41.24
N SER A 2 18.34 44.36 40.62
CA SER A 2 19.00 43.05 40.40
C SER A 2 17.95 41.96 40.11
N LYS A 3 18.09 41.29 38.96
CA LYS A 3 17.14 40.31 38.38
C LYS A 3 17.40 38.89 38.91
N PRO A 4 16.39 38.01 39.01
CA PRO A 4 16.63 36.59 39.21
C PRO A 4 16.95 35.89 37.88
N THR A 5 17.93 35.00 37.94
CA THR A 5 18.54 34.23 36.85
C THR A 5 17.64 33.09 36.38
N LYS A 6 17.63 32.87 35.07
CA LYS A 6 16.73 31.98 34.32
C LYS A 6 17.54 30.82 33.74
N ASP A 7 18.06 29.92 34.58
CA ASP A 7 18.98 28.87 34.06
C ASP A 7 18.88 27.50 34.74
N ARG A 8 17.70 27.13 35.24
CA ARG A 8 17.49 25.79 35.83
C ARG A 8 16.26 25.06 35.34
N ARG A 9 15.83 25.33 34.11
CA ARG A 9 14.75 24.57 33.45
C ARG A 9 15.13 24.01 32.08
N ARG A 10 16.28 24.36 31.51
CA ARG A 10 16.68 23.88 30.18
C ARG A 10 17.33 22.50 30.20
N SER A 11 18.02 22.15 31.28
CA SER A 11 18.81 20.91 31.34
C SER A 11 18.01 19.61 31.56
N ARG A 12 16.69 19.67 31.78
CA ARG A 12 15.88 18.46 32.03
C ARG A 12 14.99 18.06 30.84
N GLN A 13 15.03 18.81 29.75
CA GLN A 13 14.18 18.59 28.58
C GLN A 13 14.92 17.94 27.40
N GLU A 14 16.24 17.75 27.52
CA GLU A 14 17.10 17.17 26.47
C GLU A 14 17.32 15.65 26.61
N GLU A 15 16.75 14.99 27.63
CA GLU A 15 16.96 13.55 27.88
C GLU A 15 15.78 12.66 27.44
N TYR A 16 14.79 13.19 26.71
CA TYR A 16 13.58 12.44 26.32
C TYR A 16 13.20 12.63 24.85
N THR A 17 14.19 12.69 23.97
CA THR A 17 13.95 12.66 22.52
C THR A 17 14.83 11.59 21.88
N ASP A 18 14.57 10.33 22.20
CA ASP A 18 15.01 9.21 21.35
C ASP A 18 14.08 7.99 21.52
N CYS A 19 12.80 8.21 21.27
CA CYS A 19 11.85 7.14 20.97
C CYS A 19 11.06 7.61 19.75
N GLN A 20 11.77 7.77 18.63
CA GLN A 20 11.18 8.21 17.37
C GLN A 20 10.32 7.08 16.79
N ASP A 21 9.10 6.99 17.31
CA ASP A 21 7.87 6.64 16.62
C ASP A 21 7.98 5.73 15.37
N ASP A 22 8.25 4.44 15.56
CA ASP A 22 8.14 3.39 14.52
C ASP A 22 6.75 3.34 13.85
N CYS A 23 5.72 3.97 14.44
CA CYS A 23 4.37 3.98 13.89
C CYS A 23 4.15 5.00 12.75
N ASP A 24 5.03 5.99 12.59
CA ASP A 24 4.95 6.96 11.48
C ASP A 24 5.41 6.34 10.14
N VAL A 25 6.44 5.49 10.17
CA VAL A 25 6.99 4.84 8.97
C VAL A 25 5.94 3.93 8.32
N ARG A 26 5.28 3.06 9.11
CA ARG A 26 4.24 2.15 8.61
C ARG A 26 3.03 2.88 8.01
N LYS A 27 2.72 4.09 8.50
CA LYS A 27 1.63 4.92 7.96
C LYS A 27 1.99 5.51 6.60
N ARG A 28 3.25 5.89 6.37
CA ARG A 28 3.72 6.43 5.09
C ARG A 28 3.66 5.38 3.99
N ASP A 29 4.11 4.15 4.28
CA ASP A 29 4.08 3.04 3.32
C ASP A 29 2.65 2.70 2.90
N GLY A 30 1.71 2.68 3.86
CA GLY A 30 0.29 2.44 3.57
C GLY A 30 -0.33 3.54 2.69
N LYS A 31 0.03 4.80 2.91
CA LYS A 31 -0.46 5.93 2.10
C LYS A 31 0.13 5.92 0.69
N MET A 32 1.41 5.57 0.55
CA MET A 32 2.05 5.38 -0.75
C MET A 32 1.33 4.29 -1.55
N LEU A 33 1.17 3.08 -0.96
CA LEU A 33 0.47 1.97 -1.63
C LEU A 33 -0.96 2.34 -2.07
N GLN A 34 -1.65 3.18 -1.30
CA GLN A 34 -2.99 3.63 -1.66
C GLN A 34 -2.99 4.58 -2.87
N MET A 35 -2.08 5.55 -2.92
CA MET A 35 -1.96 6.45 -4.07
C MET A 35 -1.50 5.69 -5.32
N THR A 36 -0.59 4.74 -5.17
CA THR A 36 -0.09 3.91 -6.29
C THR A 36 -1.17 2.98 -6.84
N ALA A 37 -2.13 2.55 -6.00
CA ALA A 37 -3.26 1.75 -6.48
C ALA A 37 -4.22 2.51 -7.42
N GLU A 38 -4.22 3.84 -7.40
CA GLU A 38 -5.00 4.66 -8.34
C GLU A 38 -4.40 4.65 -9.75
N LEU A 39 -3.16 4.18 -9.92
CA LEU A 39 -2.51 4.01 -11.23
C LEU A 39 -3.02 2.78 -11.99
N ILE A 40 -3.69 1.86 -11.28
CA ILE A 40 -4.28 0.66 -11.86
C ILE A 40 -5.79 0.86 -11.97
N PRO A 41 -6.40 0.66 -13.15
CA PRO A 41 -7.86 0.70 -13.27
C PRO A 41 -8.53 -0.32 -12.36
N SER A 42 -9.66 0.07 -11.80
CA SER A 42 -10.43 -0.83 -10.94
C SER A 42 -10.99 -1.99 -11.75
N PHE A 43 -10.82 -3.23 -11.26
CA PHE A 43 -11.32 -4.43 -11.93
C PHE A 43 -12.43 -5.08 -11.12
N SER A 44 -13.60 -5.27 -11.74
CA SER A 44 -14.77 -5.87 -11.08
C SER A 44 -15.06 -7.32 -11.48
N GLY A 45 -14.49 -7.78 -12.59
CA GLY A 45 -14.78 -9.09 -13.20
C GLY A 45 -16.16 -9.21 -13.84
N ARG A 46 -16.83 -8.10 -14.16
CA ARG A 46 -18.19 -8.11 -14.75
C ARG A 46 -18.29 -7.47 -16.12
N ASP A 47 -17.22 -6.82 -16.58
CA ASP A 47 -17.21 -6.13 -17.87
C ASP A 47 -16.59 -7.02 -18.94
N ASP A 48 -17.42 -7.56 -19.82
CA ASP A 48 -16.98 -8.45 -20.91
C ASP A 48 -16.07 -7.73 -21.92
N THR A 49 -16.08 -6.39 -21.95
CA THR A 49 -15.23 -5.59 -22.84
C THR A 49 -13.85 -5.32 -22.24
N TYR A 50 -13.66 -5.61 -20.95
CA TYR A 50 -12.41 -5.39 -20.23
C TYR A 50 -11.98 -6.69 -19.53
N PRO A 51 -11.40 -7.64 -20.30
CA PRO A 51 -11.06 -8.96 -19.79
C PRO A 51 -9.92 -8.91 -18.77
N ALA A 52 -9.88 -9.91 -17.88
CA ALA A 52 -8.83 -10.03 -16.86
C ALA A 52 -7.41 -10.00 -17.44
N THR A 53 -7.20 -10.56 -18.64
CA THR A 53 -5.89 -10.56 -19.32
C THR A 53 -5.41 -9.15 -19.65
N GLN A 54 -6.31 -8.24 -20.03
CA GLN A 54 -5.97 -6.85 -20.28
C GLN A 54 -5.61 -6.14 -18.98
N TRP A 55 -6.43 -6.30 -17.94
CA TRP A 55 -6.15 -5.72 -16.62
C TRP A 55 -4.83 -6.22 -16.03
N ILE A 56 -4.53 -7.51 -16.14
CA ILE A 56 -3.25 -8.10 -15.73
C ILE A 56 -2.09 -7.43 -16.47
N GLY A 57 -2.20 -7.24 -17.78
CA GLY A 57 -1.17 -6.56 -18.58
C GLY A 57 -0.93 -5.13 -18.12
N GLU A 58 -1.97 -4.39 -17.73
CA GLU A 58 -1.84 -3.04 -17.20
C GLU A 58 -1.17 -3.02 -15.81
N VAL A 59 -1.46 -4.00 -14.95
CA VAL A 59 -0.76 -4.17 -13.67
C VAL A 59 0.73 -4.44 -13.89
N GLU A 60 1.07 -5.34 -14.81
CA GLU A 60 2.46 -5.70 -15.10
C GLU A 60 3.23 -4.56 -15.76
N SER A 61 2.62 -3.86 -16.71
CA SER A 61 3.24 -2.70 -17.36
C SER A 61 3.54 -1.58 -16.36
N ASN A 62 2.60 -1.26 -15.46
CA ASN A 62 2.86 -0.27 -14.42
C ASN A 62 3.90 -0.74 -13.40
N ALA A 63 3.86 -2.03 -13.02
CA ALA A 63 4.87 -2.59 -12.13
C ALA A 63 6.28 -2.47 -12.71
N GLU A 64 6.45 -2.66 -14.02
CA GLU A 64 7.71 -2.46 -14.73
C GLU A 64 8.14 -0.99 -14.74
N ILE A 65 7.23 -0.06 -15.11
CA ILE A 65 7.52 1.38 -15.20
C ILE A 65 7.94 1.96 -13.85
N PHE A 66 7.28 1.56 -12.78
CA PHE A 66 7.51 2.08 -11.42
C PHE A 66 8.41 1.18 -10.58
N GLU A 67 8.98 0.14 -11.18
CA GLU A 67 9.88 -0.83 -10.54
C GLU A 67 9.31 -1.40 -9.23
N TRP A 68 8.03 -1.79 -9.25
CA TRP A 68 7.38 -2.35 -8.06
C TRP A 68 8.01 -3.69 -7.69
N THR A 69 8.28 -3.85 -6.39
CA THR A 69 8.60 -5.17 -5.85
C THR A 69 7.42 -6.14 -6.03
N PRO A 70 7.65 -7.46 -6.09
CA PRO A 70 6.57 -8.44 -6.22
C PRO A 70 5.48 -8.31 -5.14
N LEU A 71 5.87 -7.89 -3.93
CA LEU A 71 4.93 -7.63 -2.84
C LEU A 71 4.08 -6.39 -3.10
N GLN A 72 4.68 -5.29 -3.55
CA GLN A 72 3.95 -4.06 -3.89
C GLN A 72 2.95 -4.34 -5.03
N GLN A 73 3.40 -5.02 -6.09
CA GLN A 73 2.54 -5.41 -7.21
C GLN A 73 1.33 -6.23 -6.72
N LEU A 74 1.56 -7.24 -5.88
CA LEU A 74 0.48 -8.03 -5.28
C LEU A 74 -0.50 -7.17 -4.47
N LEU A 75 0.00 -6.30 -3.59
CA LEU A 75 -0.84 -5.49 -2.72
C LEU A 75 -1.65 -4.47 -3.51
N ILE A 76 -1.02 -3.83 -4.51
CA ILE A 76 -1.65 -2.86 -5.41
C ILE A 76 -2.74 -3.56 -6.24
N ALA A 77 -2.44 -4.69 -6.86
CA ALA A 77 -3.41 -5.45 -7.64
C ALA A 77 -4.64 -5.85 -6.81
N LYS A 78 -4.41 -6.38 -5.59
CA LYS A 78 -5.50 -6.70 -4.65
C LYS A 78 -6.35 -5.48 -4.28
N ARG A 79 -5.74 -4.29 -4.18
CA ARG A 79 -6.43 -3.04 -3.85
C ARG A 79 -7.30 -2.55 -5.00
N ALA A 80 -6.88 -2.78 -6.24
CA ALA A 80 -7.59 -2.41 -7.46
C ALA A 80 -8.76 -3.36 -7.81
N LEU A 81 -8.85 -4.53 -7.16
CA LEU A 81 -10.04 -5.37 -7.26
C LEU A 81 -11.23 -4.73 -6.53
N THR A 82 -12.37 -4.70 -7.22
CA THR A 82 -13.64 -4.15 -6.72
C THR A 82 -14.79 -5.13 -6.99
N GLY A 83 -15.99 -4.86 -6.46
CA GLY A 83 -17.20 -5.62 -6.79
C GLY A 83 -17.05 -7.13 -6.58
N THR A 84 -17.42 -7.92 -7.60
CA THR A 84 -17.36 -9.41 -7.55
C THR A 84 -15.94 -9.91 -7.39
N ALA A 85 -14.97 -9.35 -8.12
CA ALA A 85 -13.56 -9.76 -8.00
C ALA A 85 -13.01 -9.55 -6.58
N GLN A 86 -13.41 -8.47 -5.90
CA GLN A 86 -13.03 -8.25 -4.51
C GLN A 86 -13.70 -9.24 -3.55
N LEU A 87 -14.96 -9.58 -3.78
CA LEU A 87 -15.67 -10.59 -2.98
C LEU A 87 -15.01 -11.96 -3.15
N TRP A 88 -14.68 -12.32 -4.39
CA TRP A 88 -13.96 -13.55 -4.73
C TRP A 88 -12.62 -13.65 -3.96
N LEU A 89 -11.83 -12.57 -3.93
CA LEU A 89 -10.59 -12.54 -3.17
C LEU A 89 -10.78 -12.81 -1.66
N ARG A 90 -11.93 -12.43 -1.09
CA ARG A 90 -12.24 -12.65 0.34
C ARG A 90 -12.69 -14.07 0.64
N THR A 91 -13.29 -14.75 -0.33
CA THR A 91 -13.79 -16.11 -0.19
C THR A 91 -12.75 -17.17 -0.53
N GLU A 92 -11.76 -16.84 -1.36
CA GLU A 92 -10.69 -17.74 -1.80
C GLU A 92 -9.55 -17.87 -0.75
N ARG A 93 -8.69 -18.87 -0.92
CA ARG A 93 -7.44 -18.97 -0.13
C ARG A 93 -6.58 -17.72 -0.33
N PRO A 94 -5.82 -17.29 0.70
CA PRO A 94 -4.98 -16.11 0.58
C PRO A 94 -3.86 -16.35 -0.45
N HIS A 95 -3.96 -15.72 -1.61
CA HIS A 95 -2.87 -15.64 -2.59
C HIS A 95 -1.71 -14.84 -1.99
N LYS A 96 -0.53 -15.45 -1.86
CA LYS A 96 0.66 -14.85 -1.24
C LYS A 96 1.62 -14.26 -2.25
N THR A 97 1.45 -14.56 -3.53
CA THR A 97 2.29 -14.06 -4.63
C THR A 97 1.43 -13.52 -5.77
N TRP A 98 2.02 -12.66 -6.61
CA TRP A 98 1.37 -12.17 -7.82
C TRP A 98 1.04 -13.31 -8.80
N GLU A 99 1.95 -14.27 -8.94
CA GLU A 99 1.74 -15.45 -9.80
C GLU A 99 0.56 -16.31 -9.36
N GLU A 100 0.40 -16.52 -8.05
CA GLU A 100 -0.77 -17.22 -7.51
C GLU A 100 -2.07 -16.47 -7.77
N LEU A 101 -2.04 -15.12 -7.77
CA LEU A 101 -3.23 -14.30 -8.04
C LEU A 101 -3.60 -14.32 -9.53
N LYS A 102 -2.61 -14.24 -10.43
CA LYS A 102 -2.81 -14.30 -11.89
C LYS A 102 -3.30 -15.68 -12.36
N ALA A 103 -2.76 -16.75 -11.79
CA ALA A 103 -3.10 -18.11 -12.18
C ALA A 103 -4.48 -18.56 -11.67
N ALA A 104 -5.09 -17.79 -10.77
CA ALA A 104 -6.40 -18.08 -10.25
C ALA A 104 -7.48 -17.83 -11.30
N PRO A 105 -8.57 -18.62 -11.30
CA PRO A 105 -9.73 -18.34 -12.14
C PRO A 105 -10.37 -17.04 -11.65
N THR A 106 -10.01 -15.93 -12.29
CA THR A 106 -10.63 -14.64 -12.05
C THR A 106 -12.10 -14.71 -12.48
N PRO A 107 -13.04 -14.20 -11.66
CA PRO A 107 -14.47 -14.25 -11.95
C PRO A 107 -14.86 -13.38 -13.13
#